data_AF-A0A3A9Z8C3-F1
#
_entry.id   AF-A0A3A9Z8C3-F1
#
_cell.length_a   1.000
_cell.length_b   1.000
_cell.length_c   1.000
_cell.angle_alpha   90.00
_cell.angle_beta   90.00
_cell.angle_gamma   90.00
#
_symmetry.space_group_name_H-M   'P 1'
#
loop_
_entity.id
_entity.type
_entity.pdbx_description
1 polymer ?
#
loop_
_entity_poly.entity_id
_entity_poly.type
_entity_poly.pdbx_seq_one_letter_code
_entity_poly.pdbx_strand_id
1 'polypeptide(L)'
;MSVTPRTGGSADERTGLHVAYGGAVYPAEEIARGSAYELFSADEVAGFEWAPRPGGALPWRRFAHVTEVSAVHGAGEPAEEPDTPLLVPLHRERGWRDVHQLAQQPTAAGDPLLGAVRASATIRRGTRMVKVLSARQLAGYVRGWLPHGFCYREHDVAHLRTPATTAVLRGDGAGARDGSEVTYALRWRAADPTDYDVPAGPEYAGLTRLAPRDRLGAAVLGTGFVPSNSQLIPEFVTRDFADLPMPANATLLAYPAEGTEVVLYTYQAEQRGWLRMVGPQWRHLLAAVPGLSPDQEYVPTGEAPRATQLVGGYAGGEYEAVADLPGGFRVLAMTRAARYPVDSAVRRLRYARWRGVSCLVLREEAGWLRLRLCRPDPDSVAETGAQCQERGVYEAWAPGAEVVDDRVVDHPYDL
;
A
#
# COMPACT_ATOMS: atom_id res chain seq x y z
N MET A 1 -0.47 -2.73 25.52
CA MET A 1 0.77 -2.65 26.32
C MET A 1 1.93 -2.58 25.35
N SER A 2 2.61 -1.44 25.25
CA SER A 2 3.80 -1.29 24.41
C SER A 2 5.01 -1.74 25.20
N VAL A 3 5.64 -2.83 24.79
CA VAL A 3 6.95 -3.22 25.32
C VAL A 3 7.97 -2.34 24.58
N THR A 4 8.46 -1.31 25.25
CA THR A 4 9.63 -0.56 24.81
C THR A 4 10.84 -1.51 24.90
N PRO A 5 11.65 -1.70 23.84
CA PRO A 5 12.83 -2.55 23.93
C PRO A 5 13.83 -1.92 24.90
N ARG A 6 14.36 -2.73 25.83
CA ARG A 6 15.43 -2.31 26.76
C ARG A 6 16.72 -2.05 25.97
N THR A 7 17.18 -0.80 25.97
CA THR A 7 18.44 -0.36 25.34
C THR A 7 19.64 -0.55 26.28
N GLY A 8 19.97 -1.80 26.64
CA GLY A 8 21.18 -2.09 27.42
C GLY A 8 21.54 -3.58 27.39
N GLY A 9 22.56 -3.94 26.62
CA GLY A 9 23.10 -5.30 26.45
C GLY A 9 24.19 -5.34 25.38
N SER A 10 25.03 -6.40 25.39
CA SER A 10 26.03 -6.70 24.36
C SER A 10 25.37 -6.98 22.99
N ALA A 11 26.12 -6.93 21.87
CA ALA A 11 25.55 -7.05 20.52
C ALA A 11 24.82 -8.39 20.27
N ASP A 12 25.31 -9.48 20.88
CA ASP A 12 24.66 -10.80 20.89
C ASP A 12 23.35 -10.81 21.69
N GLU A 13 23.27 -10.02 22.77
CA GLU A 13 22.08 -9.93 23.63
C GLU A 13 20.97 -9.04 23.04
N ARG A 14 21.27 -8.19 22.04
CA ARG A 14 20.29 -7.26 21.45
C ARG A 14 19.43 -7.87 20.35
N THR A 15 19.91 -8.88 19.65
CA THR A 15 19.18 -9.44 18.51
C THR A 15 18.44 -10.72 18.89
N GLY A 16 19.06 -11.70 19.57
CA GLY A 16 18.48 -13.02 19.89
C GLY A 16 18.07 -13.86 18.67
N LEU A 17 17.68 -13.18 17.60
CA LEU A 17 17.28 -13.62 16.28
C LEU A 17 18.51 -13.67 15.38
N HIS A 18 18.69 -14.83 14.76
CA HIS A 18 19.73 -15.07 13.76
C HIS A 18 19.09 -15.62 12.50
N VAL A 19 19.60 -15.18 11.35
CA VAL A 19 19.01 -15.47 10.05
C VAL A 19 20.07 -16.05 9.12
N ALA A 20 19.77 -17.21 8.54
CA ALA A 20 20.63 -17.86 7.56
C ALA A 20 20.36 -17.30 6.15
N TYR A 21 21.33 -16.55 5.63
CA TYR A 21 21.26 -15.86 4.34
C TYR A 21 22.56 -16.08 3.56
N GLY A 22 22.47 -16.41 2.27
CA GLY A 22 23.65 -16.54 1.41
C GLY A 22 24.69 -17.59 1.88
N GLY A 23 24.27 -18.60 2.64
CA GLY A 23 25.16 -19.64 3.19
C GLY A 23 25.86 -19.28 4.50
N ALA A 24 25.59 -18.11 5.07
CA ALA A 24 26.08 -17.68 6.37
C ALA A 24 24.92 -17.31 7.32
N VAL A 25 25.21 -17.18 8.61
CA VAL A 25 24.23 -16.81 9.64
C VAL A 25 24.58 -15.44 10.17
N TYR A 26 23.61 -14.52 10.17
CA TYR A 26 23.79 -13.14 10.61
C TYR A 26 22.87 -12.83 11.80
N PRO A 27 23.31 -12.03 12.78
CA PRO A 27 22.40 -11.35 13.71
C PRO A 27 21.38 -10.53 12.93
N ALA A 28 20.13 -10.53 13.38
CA ALA A 28 19.05 -9.89 12.65
C ALA A 28 18.00 -9.19 13.53
N GLU A 29 17.28 -8.25 12.93
CA GLU A 29 16.03 -7.69 13.45
C GLU A 29 14.87 -8.09 12.53
N GLU A 30 13.76 -8.51 13.13
CA GLU A 30 12.55 -8.88 12.40
C GLU A 30 11.81 -7.65 11.87
N ILE A 31 11.36 -7.71 10.61
CA ILE A 31 10.57 -6.66 9.97
C ILE A 31 9.21 -7.22 9.55
N ALA A 32 8.16 -6.43 9.81
CA ALA A 32 6.80 -6.70 9.34
C ALA A 32 6.32 -8.13 9.67
N ARG A 33 6.51 -8.56 10.93
CA ARG A 33 6.12 -9.88 11.44
C ARG A 33 6.75 -11.03 10.65
N GLY A 34 8.04 -10.94 10.39
CA GLY A 34 8.80 -11.97 9.69
C GLY A 34 8.64 -11.97 8.17
N SER A 35 8.08 -10.91 7.57
CA SER A 35 8.06 -10.78 6.11
C SER A 35 9.41 -10.35 5.53
N ALA A 36 10.25 -9.72 6.35
CA ALA A 36 11.63 -9.38 6.02
C ALA A 36 12.49 -9.34 7.27
N TYR A 37 13.80 -9.21 7.07
CA TYR A 37 14.79 -9.11 8.15
C TYR A 37 15.84 -8.05 7.82
N GLU A 38 16.26 -7.29 8.81
CA GLU A 38 17.49 -6.49 8.74
C GLU A 38 18.64 -7.33 9.30
N LEU A 39 19.58 -7.69 8.44
CA LEU A 39 20.76 -8.49 8.76
C LEU A 39 21.92 -7.57 9.10
N PHE A 40 22.77 -7.95 10.04
CA PHE A 40 23.91 -7.17 10.48
C PHE A 40 25.22 -7.95 10.36
N SER A 41 26.32 -7.24 10.06
CA SER A 41 27.68 -7.80 9.99
C SER A 41 28.69 -6.83 10.58
N ALA A 42 29.74 -7.39 11.20
CA ALA A 42 30.92 -6.63 11.63
C ALA A 42 31.81 -6.26 10.45
N ASP A 43 31.91 -7.17 9.47
CA ASP A 43 32.77 -7.06 8.29
C ASP A 43 31.96 -6.72 7.03
N GLU A 44 32.65 -6.19 6.02
CA GLU A 44 32.07 -5.94 4.71
C GLU A 44 31.65 -7.25 4.04
N VAL A 45 30.39 -7.31 3.62
CA VAL A 45 29.79 -8.47 2.95
C VAL A 45 29.13 -7.99 1.66
N ALA A 46 29.24 -8.78 0.59
CA ALA A 46 28.63 -8.44 -0.69
C ALA A 46 27.12 -8.18 -0.55
N GLY A 47 26.69 -6.98 -0.99
CA GLY A 47 25.30 -6.56 -0.92
C GLY A 47 24.83 -6.06 0.45
N PHE A 48 25.74 -5.93 1.42
CA PHE A 48 25.52 -5.16 2.65
C PHE A 48 25.99 -3.72 2.44
N GLU A 49 25.30 -2.79 3.07
CA GLU A 49 25.59 -1.36 3.02
C GLU A 49 26.16 -0.89 4.37
N TRP A 50 27.11 0.04 4.32
CA TRP A 50 27.65 0.69 5.51
C TRP A 50 26.62 1.67 6.09
N ALA A 51 26.10 1.35 7.28
CA ALA A 51 25.11 2.15 8.00
C ALA A 51 25.29 2.00 9.53
N PRO A 52 26.35 2.60 10.11
CA PRO A 52 26.63 2.49 11.53
C PRO A 52 25.53 3.14 12.38
N ARG A 53 24.97 2.39 13.33
CA ARG A 53 24.05 2.92 14.35
C ARG A 53 24.85 3.49 15.52
N PRO A 54 24.41 4.60 16.15
CA PRO A 54 25.06 5.13 17.36
C PRO A 54 25.16 4.04 18.44
N GLY A 55 26.39 3.71 18.86
CA GLY A 55 26.64 2.66 19.86
C GLY A 55 26.40 1.22 19.38
N GLY A 56 26.34 1.00 18.06
CA GLY A 56 26.27 -0.33 17.43
C GLY A 56 27.65 -0.85 17.04
N ALA A 57 27.90 -2.14 17.29
CA ALA A 57 29.16 -2.81 16.93
C ALA A 57 29.15 -3.40 15.51
N LEU A 58 27.98 -3.45 14.85
CA LEU A 58 27.77 -4.06 13.54
C LEU A 58 27.39 -2.96 12.54
N PRO A 59 28.35 -2.40 11.79
CA PRO A 59 28.12 -1.24 10.95
C PRO A 59 27.60 -1.59 9.55
N TRP A 60 27.70 -2.86 9.14
CA TRP A 60 27.21 -3.34 7.85
C TRP A 60 25.84 -3.95 8.01
N ARG A 61 24.93 -3.66 7.08
CA ARG A 61 23.59 -4.24 7.13
C ARG A 61 22.98 -4.53 5.76
N ARG A 62 21.94 -5.36 5.74
CA ARG A 62 21.13 -5.64 4.55
C ARG A 62 19.68 -5.91 4.94
N PHE A 63 18.74 -5.40 4.16
CA PHE A 63 17.35 -5.84 4.24
C PHE A 63 17.13 -7.04 3.29
N ALA A 64 16.67 -8.16 3.83
CA ALA A 64 16.38 -9.37 3.07
C ALA A 64 14.91 -9.74 3.21
N HIS A 65 14.25 -10.06 2.09
CA HIS A 65 12.89 -10.60 2.13
C HIS A 65 12.90 -12.02 2.71
N VAL A 66 11.80 -12.46 3.34
CA VAL A 66 11.71 -13.79 3.95
C VAL A 66 11.99 -14.93 2.97
N THR A 67 11.68 -14.75 1.69
CA THR A 67 11.96 -15.77 0.64
C THR A 67 13.44 -15.87 0.26
N GLU A 68 14.28 -14.90 0.65
CA GLU A 68 15.74 -14.98 0.48
C GLU A 68 16.42 -15.69 1.66
N VAL A 69 15.67 -15.96 2.73
CA VAL A 69 16.16 -16.54 3.97
C VAL A 69 15.92 -18.05 3.97
N SER A 70 16.95 -18.80 4.36
CA SER A 70 16.91 -20.28 4.40
C SER A 70 16.51 -20.84 5.77
N ALA A 71 16.81 -20.12 6.85
CA ALA A 71 16.43 -20.48 8.21
C ALA A 71 16.40 -19.24 9.11
N VAL A 72 15.52 -19.27 10.11
CA VAL A 72 15.40 -18.25 11.14
C VAL A 72 15.51 -18.93 12.50
N HIS A 73 16.41 -18.44 13.34
CA HIS A 73 16.69 -18.99 14.66
C HIS A 73 16.37 -17.95 15.72
N GLY A 74 15.68 -18.36 16.80
CA GLY A 74 15.32 -17.45 17.90
C GLY A 74 14.06 -16.61 17.66
N ALA A 75 13.30 -16.87 16.58
CA ALA A 75 11.99 -16.25 16.37
C ALA A 75 10.96 -16.82 17.36
N GLY A 76 10.09 -15.95 17.87
CA GLY A 76 8.91 -16.35 18.63
C GLY A 76 7.82 -16.95 17.73
N GLU A 77 6.76 -17.49 18.34
CA GLU A 77 5.59 -17.93 17.58
C GLU A 77 4.92 -16.73 16.89
N PRO A 78 4.55 -16.84 15.60
CA PRO A 78 3.92 -15.75 14.88
C PRO A 78 2.54 -15.43 15.47
N ALA A 79 2.30 -14.16 15.77
CA ALA A 79 1.04 -13.69 16.36
C ALA A 79 -0.15 -13.67 15.37
N GLU A 80 0.13 -13.68 14.07
CA GLU A 80 -0.85 -13.71 12.98
C GLU A 80 -0.42 -14.75 11.94
N GLU A 81 -1.39 -15.33 11.25
CA GLU A 81 -1.11 -16.18 10.09
C GLU A 81 -0.30 -15.39 9.04
N PRO A 82 0.84 -15.92 8.58
CA PRO A 82 1.67 -15.24 7.59
C PRO A 82 0.96 -15.17 6.24
N ASP A 83 1.26 -14.12 5.47
CA ASP A 83 0.78 -14.06 4.08
C ASP A 83 1.56 -15.06 3.21
N THR A 84 0.88 -15.61 2.20
CA THR A 84 1.47 -16.60 1.29
C THR A 84 2.57 -15.96 0.43
N PRO A 85 3.78 -16.53 0.40
CA PRO A 85 4.85 -16.06 -0.46
C PRO A 85 4.55 -16.38 -1.93
N LEU A 86 5.31 -15.77 -2.85
CA LEU A 86 5.25 -16.18 -4.24
C LEU A 86 5.70 -17.63 -4.42
N LEU A 87 4.94 -18.38 -5.21
CA LEU A 87 5.21 -19.77 -5.56
C LEU A 87 5.50 -19.88 -7.05
N VAL A 88 6.56 -20.61 -7.39
CA VAL A 88 6.88 -20.97 -8.78
C VAL A 88 6.55 -22.45 -9.00
N PRO A 89 5.72 -22.80 -10.01
CA PRO A 89 5.50 -24.18 -10.37
C PRO A 89 6.83 -24.91 -10.63
N LEU A 90 7.00 -26.09 -10.05
CA LEU A 90 8.23 -26.87 -10.17
C LEU A 90 8.52 -27.18 -11.65
N HIS A 91 9.68 -26.73 -12.13
CA HIS A 91 10.16 -26.97 -13.49
C HIS A 91 11.67 -27.18 -13.49
N ARG A 92 12.19 -28.08 -14.34
CA ARG A 92 13.63 -28.40 -14.39
C ARG A 92 14.47 -27.30 -15.02
N GLU A 93 13.89 -26.56 -15.96
CA GLU A 93 14.62 -25.58 -16.80
C GLU A 93 14.24 -24.13 -16.49
N ARG A 94 13.28 -23.89 -15.58
CA ARG A 94 12.79 -22.54 -15.28
C ARG A 94 12.93 -22.26 -13.80
N GLY A 95 13.68 -21.22 -13.47
CA GLY A 95 13.86 -20.75 -12.10
C GLY A 95 13.35 -19.33 -11.90
N TRP A 96 13.56 -18.79 -10.69
CA TRP A 96 13.18 -17.42 -10.32
C TRP A 96 13.79 -16.35 -11.24
N ARG A 97 15.01 -16.58 -11.74
CA ARG A 97 15.67 -15.68 -12.70
C ARG A 97 14.87 -15.55 -13.99
N ASP A 98 14.39 -16.66 -14.54
CA ASP A 98 13.62 -16.67 -15.79
C ASP A 98 12.24 -16.04 -15.57
N VAL A 99 11.58 -16.36 -14.44
CA VAL A 99 10.31 -15.75 -14.05
C VAL A 99 10.46 -14.24 -13.92
N HIS A 100 11.52 -13.76 -13.27
CA HIS A 100 11.80 -12.34 -13.16
C HIS A 100 12.00 -11.71 -14.54
N GLN A 101 12.88 -12.27 -15.38
CA GLN A 101 13.13 -11.74 -16.72
C GLN A 101 11.85 -11.68 -17.57
N LEU A 102 11.00 -12.70 -17.47
CA LEU A 102 9.73 -12.78 -18.18
C LEU A 102 8.72 -11.75 -17.66
N ALA A 103 8.64 -11.55 -16.34
CA ALA A 103 7.76 -10.56 -15.71
C ALA A 103 8.09 -9.12 -16.13
N GLN A 104 9.33 -8.85 -16.52
CA GLN A 104 9.79 -7.55 -17.02
C GLN A 104 9.50 -7.32 -18.52
N GLN A 105 8.89 -8.28 -19.22
CA GLN A 105 8.58 -8.18 -20.65
C GLN A 105 7.07 -7.95 -20.88
N PRO A 106 6.66 -6.79 -21.41
CA PRO A 106 5.25 -6.55 -21.75
C PRO A 106 4.65 -7.59 -22.71
N THR A 107 5.48 -8.14 -23.61
CA THR A 107 5.07 -9.19 -24.56
C THR A 107 4.75 -10.53 -23.89
N ALA A 108 5.15 -10.72 -22.63
CA ALA A 108 4.81 -11.90 -21.84
C ALA A 108 3.49 -11.72 -21.07
N ALA A 109 2.74 -10.62 -21.28
CA ALA A 109 1.40 -10.47 -20.75
C ALA A 109 0.51 -11.64 -21.22
N GLY A 110 -0.04 -12.39 -20.26
CA GLY A 110 -0.81 -13.60 -20.53
C GLY A 110 0.00 -14.91 -20.57
N ASP A 111 1.31 -14.88 -20.30
CA ASP A 111 2.09 -16.10 -20.14
C ASP A 111 1.54 -16.94 -18.96
N PRO A 112 1.22 -18.23 -19.16
CA PRO A 112 0.62 -19.07 -18.11
C PRO A 112 1.50 -19.25 -16.86
N LEU A 113 2.82 -19.27 -17.01
CA LEU A 113 3.74 -19.35 -15.86
C LEU A 113 3.65 -18.07 -15.04
N LEU A 114 3.68 -16.89 -15.67
CA LEU A 114 3.50 -15.64 -14.95
C LEU A 114 2.13 -15.56 -14.28
N GLY A 115 1.07 -16.02 -14.96
CA GLY A 115 -0.27 -16.11 -14.39
C GLY A 115 -0.31 -16.99 -13.14
N ALA A 116 0.31 -18.17 -13.18
CA ALA A 116 0.38 -19.08 -12.02
C ALA A 116 1.20 -18.48 -10.87
N VAL A 117 2.36 -17.89 -11.15
CA VAL A 117 3.18 -17.22 -10.12
C VAL A 117 2.40 -16.07 -9.51
N ARG A 118 1.77 -15.22 -10.33
CA ARG A 118 1.00 -14.08 -9.87
C ARG A 118 -0.20 -14.48 -9.02
N ALA A 119 -0.88 -15.58 -9.36
CA ALA A 119 -2.01 -16.10 -8.61
C ALA A 119 -1.65 -16.56 -7.19
N SER A 120 -0.38 -16.89 -6.93
CA SER A 120 0.08 -17.26 -5.57
C SER A 120 0.15 -16.06 -4.61
N ALA A 121 0.26 -14.83 -5.13
CA ALA A 121 0.15 -13.61 -4.34
C ALA A 121 -1.32 -13.25 -4.10
N THR A 122 -1.91 -13.86 -3.07
CA THR A 122 -3.31 -13.66 -2.68
C THR A 122 -3.48 -12.55 -1.65
N ILE A 123 -4.58 -11.80 -1.77
CA ILE A 123 -5.11 -10.95 -0.70
C ILE A 123 -6.22 -11.72 0.01
N ARG A 124 -6.28 -11.58 1.33
CA ARG A 124 -7.38 -12.04 2.17
C ARG A 124 -7.85 -10.88 3.04
N ARG A 125 -9.01 -11.05 3.68
CA ARG A 125 -9.45 -10.11 4.72
C ARG A 125 -8.35 -9.97 5.76
N GLY A 126 -7.99 -8.73 6.07
CA GLY A 126 -6.96 -8.41 7.06
C GLY A 126 -5.53 -8.38 6.53
N THR A 127 -5.27 -8.81 5.28
CA THR A 127 -3.96 -8.65 4.63
C THR A 127 -3.53 -7.19 4.75
N ARG A 128 -2.29 -6.97 5.20
CA ARG A 128 -1.76 -5.62 5.31
C ARG A 128 -1.34 -5.14 3.93
N MET A 129 -1.96 -4.06 3.50
CA MET A 129 -1.70 -3.39 2.24
C MET A 129 -0.88 -2.14 2.50
N VAL A 130 -0.02 -1.79 1.54
CA VAL A 130 0.85 -0.63 1.58
C VAL A 130 0.78 0.10 0.26
N LYS A 131 0.79 1.43 0.32
CA LYS A 131 0.98 2.33 -0.82
C LYS A 131 2.09 3.31 -0.49
N VAL A 132 3.11 3.36 -1.36
CA VAL A 132 4.20 4.33 -1.24
C VAL A 132 3.73 5.69 -1.74
N LEU A 133 4.05 6.73 -0.97
CA LEU A 133 3.55 8.09 -1.13
C LEU A 133 4.70 9.10 -1.24
N SER A 134 4.49 10.14 -2.04
CA SER A 134 5.24 11.38 -1.89
C SER A 134 4.71 12.24 -0.74
N ALA A 135 5.45 13.29 -0.40
CA ALA A 135 5.04 14.29 0.59
C ALA A 135 3.68 14.93 0.23
N ARG A 136 3.42 15.17 -1.06
CA ARG A 136 2.15 15.73 -1.54
C ARG A 136 1.00 14.74 -1.35
N GLN A 137 1.21 13.47 -1.70
CA GLN A 137 0.19 12.44 -1.49
C GLN A 137 -0.08 12.23 0.01
N LEU A 138 0.96 12.18 0.84
CA LEU A 138 0.82 12.13 2.31
C LEU A 138 -0.06 13.28 2.81
N ALA A 139 0.17 14.49 2.33
CA ALA A 139 -0.64 15.65 2.68
C ALA A 139 -2.11 15.53 2.21
N GLY A 140 -2.37 14.80 1.12
CA GLY A 140 -3.71 14.44 0.68
C GLY A 140 -4.41 13.46 1.62
N TYR A 141 -3.73 12.39 2.03
CA TYR A 141 -4.26 11.39 2.97
C TYR A 141 -4.53 11.98 4.36
N VAL A 142 -3.65 12.85 4.83
CA VAL A 142 -3.85 13.59 6.08
C VAL A 142 -5.13 14.46 6.02
N ARG A 143 -5.51 14.94 4.83
CA ARG A 143 -6.74 15.71 4.57
C ARG A 143 -7.92 14.87 4.10
N GLY A 144 -7.85 13.55 4.25
CA GLY A 144 -9.00 12.67 4.04
C GLY A 144 -9.08 12.00 2.67
N TRP A 145 -8.00 11.97 1.88
CA TRP A 145 -7.93 11.01 0.78
C TRP A 145 -8.05 9.58 1.32
N LEU A 146 -8.72 8.75 0.54
CA LEU A 146 -8.96 7.34 0.82
C LEU A 146 -7.96 6.47 0.06
N PRO A 147 -7.63 5.24 0.53
CA PRO A 147 -6.79 4.32 -0.23
C PRO A 147 -7.38 4.07 -1.62
N HIS A 148 -6.58 4.17 -2.67
CA HIS A 148 -6.99 3.90 -4.05
C HIS A 148 -5.79 3.57 -4.94
N GLY A 149 -6.07 3.06 -6.13
CA GLY A 149 -5.08 2.84 -7.19
C GLY A 149 -4.07 1.74 -6.84
N PHE A 150 -2.84 1.90 -7.32
CA PHE A 150 -1.80 0.89 -7.13
C PHE A 150 -1.40 0.73 -5.66
N CYS A 151 -1.28 -0.52 -5.24
CA CYS A 151 -0.89 -0.91 -3.89
C CYS A 151 -0.23 -2.30 -3.88
N TYR A 152 0.36 -2.63 -2.74
CA TYR A 152 1.17 -3.83 -2.55
C TYR A 152 0.81 -4.49 -1.23
N ARG A 153 1.00 -5.81 -1.09
CA ARG A 153 0.96 -6.43 0.24
C ARG A 153 2.22 -6.00 0.98
N GLU A 154 2.10 -5.69 2.28
CA GLU A 154 3.25 -5.38 3.13
C GLU A 154 4.30 -6.49 3.06
N HIS A 155 3.83 -7.74 2.99
CA HIS A 155 4.67 -8.92 2.81
C HIS A 155 5.68 -8.76 1.66
N ASP A 156 5.18 -8.46 0.46
CA ASP A 156 5.99 -8.45 -0.78
C ASP A 156 7.00 -7.31 -0.86
N VAL A 157 6.86 -6.29 -0.01
CA VAL A 157 7.68 -5.07 -0.03
C VAL A 157 8.37 -4.78 1.29
N ALA A 158 8.30 -5.69 2.25
CA ALA A 158 8.78 -5.48 3.62
C ALA A 158 10.28 -5.18 3.70
N HIS A 159 11.09 -5.66 2.75
CA HIS A 159 12.54 -5.41 2.66
C HIS A 159 12.88 -4.09 1.97
N LEU A 160 11.92 -3.43 1.30
CA LEU A 160 12.12 -2.13 0.67
C LEU A 160 11.96 -1.03 1.71
N ARG A 161 13.06 -0.68 2.37
CA ARG A 161 13.04 0.15 3.57
C ARG A 161 13.62 1.54 3.39
N THR A 162 14.33 1.80 2.30
CA THR A 162 15.00 3.08 2.06
C THR A 162 14.32 3.84 0.92
N PRO A 163 14.51 5.17 0.81
CA PRO A 163 14.01 5.93 -0.33
C PRO A 163 14.47 5.40 -1.69
N ALA A 164 15.70 4.89 -1.76
CA ALA A 164 16.23 4.30 -2.99
C ALA A 164 15.52 2.98 -3.35
N THR A 165 15.29 2.09 -2.38
CA THR A 165 14.67 0.79 -2.63
C THR A 165 13.16 0.88 -2.86
N THR A 166 12.49 1.83 -2.22
CA THR A 166 11.04 2.08 -2.40
C THR A 166 10.71 2.89 -3.66
N ALA A 167 11.71 3.48 -4.33
CA ALA A 167 11.51 4.29 -5.53
C ALA A 167 10.76 3.55 -6.66
N VAL A 168 10.97 2.24 -6.78
CA VAL A 168 10.29 1.38 -7.78
C VAL A 168 8.77 1.33 -7.60
N LEU A 169 8.27 1.65 -6.40
CA LEU A 169 6.86 1.55 -6.04
C LEU A 169 6.10 2.88 -6.17
N ARG A 170 6.80 3.99 -6.46
CA ARG A 170 6.22 5.35 -6.49
C ARG A 170 5.30 5.56 -7.71
N GLY A 171 4.16 6.21 -7.48
CA GLY A 171 3.13 6.41 -8.50
C GLY A 171 3.02 7.82 -9.08
N ASP A 172 3.62 8.84 -8.49
CA ASP A 172 3.28 10.26 -8.79
C ASP A 172 4.24 10.97 -9.75
N GLY A 173 5.20 10.25 -10.34
CA GLY A 173 6.12 10.80 -11.32
C GLY A 173 7.14 11.81 -10.75
N ALA A 174 7.15 12.03 -9.43
CA ALA A 174 8.24 12.70 -8.73
C ALA A 174 9.51 11.85 -8.91
N GLY A 175 10.28 12.14 -9.95
CA GLY A 175 11.47 11.38 -10.29
C GLY A 175 12.46 11.35 -9.13
N ALA A 176 13.44 10.44 -9.21
CA ALA A 176 14.57 10.37 -8.28
C ALA A 176 15.41 11.66 -8.17
N ARG A 177 15.04 12.74 -8.90
CA ARG A 177 15.71 14.04 -8.92
C ARG A 177 15.45 14.90 -7.68
N ASP A 178 14.41 14.62 -6.91
CA ASP A 178 14.11 15.43 -5.71
C ASP A 178 14.92 15.04 -4.47
N GLY A 179 15.83 14.05 -4.57
CA GLY A 179 16.77 13.73 -3.49
C GLY A 179 16.12 13.52 -2.13
N SER A 180 14.82 13.18 -2.09
CA SER A 180 14.06 13.19 -0.85
C SER A 180 14.60 12.09 0.06
N GLU A 181 15.20 12.51 1.16
CA GLU A 181 15.78 11.65 2.20
C GLU A 181 14.73 10.79 2.90
N VAL A 182 13.44 11.04 2.64
CA VAL A 182 12.31 10.36 3.28
C VAL A 182 11.33 9.89 2.22
N THR A 183 10.87 8.65 2.35
CA THR A 183 9.70 8.15 1.62
C THR A 183 8.56 7.92 2.59
N TYR A 184 7.34 8.22 2.17
CA TYR A 184 6.16 8.02 3.00
C TYR A 184 5.38 6.80 2.52
N ALA A 185 4.53 6.26 3.39
CA ALA A 185 3.59 5.22 2.99
C ALA A 185 2.29 5.31 3.76
N LEU A 186 1.21 4.87 3.14
CA LEU A 186 -0.02 4.48 3.82
C LEU A 186 -0.01 2.97 3.97
N ARG A 187 -0.28 2.49 5.19
CA ARG A 187 -0.50 1.07 5.48
C ARG A 187 -1.89 0.88 6.06
N TRP A 188 -2.64 -0.09 5.56
CA TRP A 188 -3.98 -0.43 6.03
C TRP A 188 -4.20 -1.95 5.96
N ARG A 189 -5.33 -2.42 6.45
CA ARG A 189 -5.76 -3.82 6.26
C ARG A 189 -6.86 -3.90 5.22
N ALA A 190 -6.74 -4.83 4.28
CA ALA A 190 -7.76 -5.09 3.27
C ALA A 190 -9.08 -5.51 3.94
N ALA A 191 -10.15 -4.75 3.70
CA ALA A 191 -11.51 -5.06 4.17
C ALA A 191 -11.99 -6.39 3.56
N ASP A 192 -11.83 -6.50 2.24
CA ASP A 192 -12.19 -7.67 1.48
C ASP A 192 -11.26 -7.87 0.27
N PRO A 193 -10.91 -9.10 -0.13
CA PRO A 193 -10.12 -9.34 -1.33
C PRO A 193 -10.80 -8.85 -2.63
N THR A 194 -12.13 -8.76 -2.66
CA THR A 194 -12.88 -8.25 -3.82
C THR A 194 -12.66 -6.76 -4.08
N ASP A 195 -12.04 -6.04 -3.15
CA ASP A 195 -11.67 -4.63 -3.34
C ASP A 195 -10.46 -4.45 -4.28
N TYR A 196 -9.78 -5.54 -4.66
CA TYR A 196 -8.52 -5.51 -5.39
C TYR A 196 -8.55 -6.37 -6.63
N ASP A 197 -7.85 -5.92 -7.65
CA ASP A 197 -7.62 -6.65 -8.89
C ASP A 197 -6.12 -6.68 -9.22
N VAL A 198 -5.74 -7.62 -10.08
CA VAL A 198 -4.41 -7.67 -10.68
C VAL A 198 -4.43 -6.80 -11.96
N PRO A 199 -3.50 -5.84 -12.13
CA PRO A 199 -3.44 -4.98 -13.32
C PRO A 199 -2.86 -5.73 -14.54
N ALA A 200 -3.51 -6.81 -14.93
CA ALA A 200 -3.14 -7.70 -16.01
C ALA A 200 -4.37 -8.13 -16.82
N GLY A 201 -4.15 -8.66 -18.02
CA GLY A 201 -5.24 -9.15 -18.88
C GLY A 201 -6.01 -8.04 -19.62
N PRO A 202 -7.09 -8.41 -20.33
CA PRO A 202 -7.75 -7.53 -21.29
C PRO A 202 -8.39 -6.30 -20.64
N GLU A 203 -8.89 -6.42 -19.41
CA GLU A 203 -9.55 -5.29 -18.73
C GLU A 203 -8.59 -4.16 -18.36
N TYR A 204 -7.28 -4.43 -18.31
CA TYR A 204 -6.23 -3.46 -17.99
C TYR A 204 -5.29 -3.18 -19.18
N ALA A 205 -5.59 -3.74 -20.36
CA ALA A 205 -4.79 -3.54 -21.56
C ALA A 205 -4.69 -2.04 -21.95
N GLY A 206 -5.71 -1.25 -21.63
CA GLY A 206 -5.71 0.21 -21.77
C GLY A 206 -4.48 0.89 -21.16
N LEU A 207 -4.09 0.48 -19.95
CA LEU A 207 -2.97 1.06 -19.21
C LEU A 207 -1.63 0.82 -19.90
N THR A 208 -1.47 -0.33 -20.54
CA THR A 208 -0.24 -0.69 -21.27
C THR A 208 -0.06 0.12 -22.55
N ARG A 209 -1.17 0.66 -23.10
CA ARG A 209 -1.19 1.46 -24.34
C ARG A 209 -0.99 2.96 -24.11
N LEU A 210 -1.03 3.43 -22.87
CA LEU A 210 -0.85 4.85 -22.53
C LEU A 210 0.59 5.29 -22.79
N ALA A 211 0.75 6.36 -23.58
CA ALA A 211 2.06 6.87 -23.92
C ALA A 211 2.76 7.48 -22.69
N PRO A 212 4.11 7.52 -22.64
CA PRO A 212 4.85 8.10 -21.51
C PRO A 212 4.43 9.53 -21.14
N ARG A 213 4.01 10.35 -22.11
CA ARG A 213 3.54 11.72 -21.88
C ARG A 213 2.19 11.80 -21.17
N ASP A 214 1.40 10.74 -21.25
CA ASP A 214 0.03 10.67 -20.75
C ASP A 214 -0.04 9.93 -19.41
N ARG A 215 1.10 9.56 -18.81
CA ARG A 215 1.15 8.80 -17.55
C ARG A 215 2.18 9.34 -16.57
N LEU A 216 1.90 9.14 -15.28
CA LEU A 216 2.85 9.35 -14.18
C LEU A 216 3.37 8.00 -13.65
N GLY A 217 4.60 8.00 -13.14
CA GLY A 217 5.24 6.83 -12.58
C GLY A 217 5.70 5.77 -13.61
N ALA A 218 6.02 4.58 -13.11
CA ALA A 218 6.50 3.47 -13.94
C ALA A 218 5.41 2.94 -14.90
N ALA A 219 5.83 2.34 -16.01
CA ALA A 219 4.89 1.75 -16.97
C ALA A 219 4.10 0.61 -16.31
N VAL A 220 2.88 0.37 -16.79
CA VAL A 220 2.16 -0.87 -16.48
C VAL A 220 2.52 -1.87 -17.57
N LEU A 221 3.12 -3.00 -17.19
CA LEU A 221 3.57 -4.00 -18.16
C LEU A 221 2.45 -4.96 -18.57
N GLY A 222 1.37 -5.04 -17.79
CA GLY A 222 0.28 -6.01 -17.97
C GLY A 222 0.62 -7.43 -17.50
N THR A 223 1.80 -7.61 -16.87
CA THR A 223 2.26 -8.89 -16.31
C THR A 223 1.82 -9.10 -14.85
N GLY A 224 1.27 -8.07 -14.20
CA GLY A 224 0.89 -8.08 -12.79
C GLY A 224 2.06 -7.90 -11.81
N PHE A 225 3.24 -7.52 -12.31
CA PHE A 225 4.44 -7.22 -11.53
C PHE A 225 4.97 -5.82 -11.79
N VAL A 226 5.60 -5.24 -10.77
CA VAL A 226 6.26 -3.94 -10.86
C VAL A 226 7.49 -4.03 -11.80
N PRO A 227 7.71 -3.03 -12.66
CA PRO A 227 8.97 -2.89 -13.39
C PRO A 227 10.15 -2.74 -12.42
N SER A 228 11.06 -3.71 -12.41
CA SER A 228 12.21 -3.72 -11.51
C SER A 228 13.36 -4.55 -12.09
N ASN A 229 14.59 -4.13 -11.81
CA ASN A 229 15.79 -4.83 -12.25
C ASN A 229 16.23 -5.95 -11.30
N SER A 230 15.72 -5.95 -10.07
CA SER A 230 16.24 -6.79 -8.99
C SER A 230 15.17 -7.44 -8.12
N GLN A 231 13.89 -7.10 -8.33
CA GLN A 231 12.81 -7.51 -7.43
C GLN A 231 11.60 -8.02 -8.23
N LEU A 232 11.04 -9.14 -7.81
CA LEU A 232 9.79 -9.66 -8.36
C LEU A 232 8.64 -9.30 -7.42
N ILE A 233 8.01 -8.15 -7.64
CA ILE A 233 7.01 -7.59 -6.72
C ILE A 233 5.63 -7.64 -7.38
N PRO A 234 4.67 -8.41 -6.84
CA PRO A 234 3.29 -8.40 -7.29
C PRO A 234 2.67 -7.04 -7.06
N GLU A 235 1.98 -6.51 -8.07
CA GLU A 235 1.21 -5.28 -7.94
C GLU A 235 -0.29 -5.56 -7.94
N PHE A 236 -1.02 -4.80 -7.14
CA PHE A 236 -2.47 -4.81 -7.09
C PHE A 236 -2.99 -3.40 -7.38
N VAL A 237 -4.22 -3.32 -7.86
CA VAL A 237 -4.96 -2.06 -7.96
C VAL A 237 -6.24 -2.20 -7.17
N THR A 238 -6.73 -1.11 -6.58
CA THR A 238 -8.11 -1.10 -6.10
C THR A 238 -9.04 -1.28 -7.30
N ARG A 239 -10.07 -2.11 -7.16
CA ARG A 239 -11.04 -2.41 -8.23
C ARG A 239 -11.63 -1.12 -8.77
N ASP A 240 -11.66 -0.98 -10.10
CA ASP A 240 -12.06 0.25 -10.82
C ASP A 240 -11.26 1.51 -10.43
N PHE A 241 -10.07 1.35 -9.84
CA PHE A 241 -9.32 2.45 -9.20
C PHE A 241 -10.13 3.17 -8.11
N ALA A 242 -11.12 2.50 -7.51
CA ALA A 242 -12.01 3.08 -6.53
C ALA A 242 -11.29 3.47 -5.24
N ASP A 243 -11.84 4.49 -4.58
CA ASP A 243 -11.52 4.75 -3.19
C ASP A 243 -12.02 3.59 -2.32
N LEU A 244 -11.26 3.24 -1.29
CA LEU A 244 -11.64 2.29 -0.27
C LEU A 244 -12.00 3.04 1.02
N PRO A 245 -13.03 2.64 1.77
CA PRO A 245 -13.26 3.19 3.09
C PRO A 245 -12.01 3.04 3.97
N MET A 246 -11.59 4.11 4.65
CA MET A 246 -10.38 4.08 5.49
C MET A 246 -10.59 3.12 6.68
N PRO A 247 -9.80 2.03 6.80
CA PRO A 247 -9.94 1.10 7.91
C PRO A 247 -9.47 1.71 9.23
N ALA A 248 -10.00 1.21 10.35
CA ALA A 248 -9.49 1.58 11.67
C ALA A 248 -8.01 1.19 11.80
N ASN A 249 -7.25 2.00 12.53
CA ASN A 249 -5.83 1.78 12.79
C ASN A 249 -4.94 1.73 11.54
N ALA A 250 -5.41 2.24 10.39
CA ALA A 250 -4.52 2.54 9.27
C ALA A 250 -3.41 3.50 9.73
N THR A 251 -2.21 3.37 9.17
CA THR A 251 -1.03 4.14 9.60
C THR A 251 -0.40 4.88 8.45
N LEU A 252 0.01 6.12 8.71
CA LEU A 252 0.93 6.87 7.85
C LEU A 252 2.35 6.67 8.38
N LEU A 253 3.26 6.30 7.49
CA LEU A 253 4.63 5.91 7.80
C LEU A 253 5.63 6.82 7.11
N ALA A 254 6.83 6.89 7.66
CA ALA A 254 8.02 7.45 7.03
C ALA A 254 9.16 6.44 7.06
N TYR A 255 9.94 6.45 6.00
CA TYR A 255 11.15 5.66 5.77
C TYR A 255 12.29 6.64 5.42
N PRO A 256 13.14 7.01 6.40
CA PRO A 256 14.31 7.84 6.20
C PRO A 256 15.43 7.05 5.49
N ALA A 257 16.57 7.68 5.22
CA ALA A 257 17.70 7.07 4.52
C ALA A 257 18.22 5.80 5.22
N GLU A 258 18.20 5.77 6.56
CA GLU A 258 18.54 4.61 7.36
C GLU A 258 17.45 3.53 7.37
N GLY A 259 16.32 3.70 6.71
CA GLY A 259 15.29 2.67 6.54
C GLY A 259 14.57 2.18 7.81
N THR A 260 14.73 2.91 8.91
CA THR A 260 13.89 2.76 10.11
C THR A 260 12.45 3.08 9.76
N GLU A 261 11.49 2.19 10.08
CA GLU A 261 10.08 2.55 9.93
C GLU A 261 9.64 3.44 11.08
N VAL A 262 9.13 4.61 10.72
CA VAL A 262 8.62 5.59 11.67
C VAL A 262 7.12 5.74 11.45
N VAL A 263 6.32 5.31 12.42
CA VAL A 263 4.86 5.51 12.38
C VAL A 263 4.55 6.97 12.72
N LEU A 264 4.18 7.76 11.70
CA LEU A 264 3.86 9.19 11.83
C LEU A 264 2.51 9.39 12.51
N TYR A 265 1.48 8.74 11.97
CA TYR A 265 0.10 8.86 12.43
C TYR A 265 -0.64 7.53 12.38
N THR A 266 -1.63 7.36 13.25
CA THR A 266 -2.61 6.27 13.22
C THR A 266 -4.02 6.83 13.09
N TYR A 267 -4.82 6.28 12.18
CA TYR A 267 -6.19 6.71 11.93
C TYR A 267 -7.11 6.26 13.06
N GLN A 268 -7.83 7.22 13.63
CA GLN A 268 -8.89 7.05 14.62
C GLN A 268 -10.24 7.23 13.91
N ALA A 269 -10.87 6.11 13.57
CA ALA A 269 -12.11 6.13 12.79
C ALA A 269 -13.24 6.89 13.52
N GLU A 270 -13.36 6.71 14.83
CA GLU A 270 -14.40 7.34 15.66
C GLU A 270 -14.27 8.87 15.72
N GLN A 271 -13.05 9.37 15.57
CA GLN A 271 -12.77 10.80 15.55
C GLN A 271 -12.68 11.34 14.11
N ARG A 272 -12.69 10.44 13.11
CA ARG A 272 -12.42 10.74 11.70
C ARG A 272 -11.15 11.58 11.52
N GLY A 273 -10.06 11.14 12.16
CA GLY A 273 -8.80 11.88 12.12
C GLY A 273 -7.56 11.04 12.39
N TRP A 274 -6.42 11.66 12.20
CA TRP A 274 -5.10 11.09 12.38
C TRP A 274 -4.52 11.51 13.71
N LEU A 275 -4.10 10.56 14.55
CA LEU A 275 -3.41 10.79 15.81
C LEU A 275 -1.90 10.58 15.62
N ARG A 276 -1.09 11.57 15.98
CA ARG A 276 0.38 11.54 15.85
C ARG A 276 0.97 10.49 16.80
N MET A 277 1.85 9.65 16.27
CA MET A 277 2.52 8.59 17.03
C MET A 277 4.01 8.88 17.26
N VAL A 278 4.62 9.77 16.48
CA VAL A 278 6.04 10.12 16.61
C VAL A 278 6.36 11.03 17.80
N GLY A 279 7.55 10.84 18.37
CA GLY A 279 8.15 11.76 19.34
C GLY A 279 8.89 12.95 18.69
N PRO A 280 9.41 13.90 19.49
CA PRO A 280 10.13 15.08 19.01
C PRO A 280 11.28 14.79 18.04
N GLN A 281 12.01 13.70 18.25
CA GLN A 281 13.19 13.33 17.46
C GLN A 281 12.88 13.05 15.98
N TRP A 282 11.64 12.70 15.66
CA TRP A 282 11.20 12.35 14.30
C TRP A 282 10.34 13.42 13.63
N ARG A 283 10.06 14.55 14.30
CA ARG A 283 9.20 15.60 13.75
C ARG A 283 9.74 16.20 12.45
N HIS A 284 11.06 16.26 12.32
CA HIS A 284 11.73 16.76 11.11
C HIS A 284 11.30 15.99 9.83
N LEU A 285 10.87 14.72 9.95
CA LEU A 285 10.36 13.94 8.82
C LEU A 285 9.07 14.51 8.22
N LEU A 286 8.34 15.37 8.93
CA LEU A 286 7.12 16.02 8.42
C LEU A 286 7.40 17.38 7.77
N ALA A 287 8.62 17.91 7.86
CA ALA A 287 8.94 19.27 7.41
C ALA A 287 8.71 19.48 5.90
N ALA A 288 8.87 18.42 5.09
CA ALA A 288 8.65 18.46 3.65
C ALA A 288 7.17 18.30 3.24
N VAL A 289 6.26 18.03 4.18
CA VAL A 289 4.86 17.70 3.90
C VAL A 289 4.04 18.98 3.74
N PRO A 290 3.50 19.29 2.55
CA PRO A 290 2.85 20.57 2.30
C PRO A 290 1.63 20.80 3.21
N GLY A 291 1.65 21.91 3.95
CA GLY A 291 0.54 22.37 4.80
C GLY A 291 0.21 21.43 5.96
N LEU A 292 1.21 20.68 6.45
CA LEU A 292 1.13 19.92 7.70
C LEU A 292 2.18 20.48 8.66
N SER A 293 1.76 20.87 9.87
CA SER A 293 2.71 21.30 10.89
C SER A 293 3.37 20.08 11.54
N PRO A 294 4.71 20.05 11.72
CA PRO A 294 5.41 18.96 12.42
C PRO A 294 4.96 18.75 13.88
N ASP A 295 4.38 19.79 14.50
CA ASP A 295 3.89 19.75 15.88
C ASP A 295 2.40 19.37 15.97
N GLN A 296 1.72 19.17 14.85
CA GLN A 296 0.29 18.88 14.84
C GLN A 296 0.01 17.47 15.35
N GLU A 297 -0.56 17.37 16.55
CA GLU A 297 -0.82 16.09 17.22
C GLU A 297 -2.05 15.36 16.69
N TYR A 298 -3.05 16.12 16.25
CA TYR A 298 -4.28 15.58 15.71
C TYR A 298 -4.63 16.29 14.39
N VAL A 299 -4.97 15.51 13.37
CA VAL A 299 -5.39 16.04 12.07
C VAL A 299 -6.77 15.49 11.69
N PRO A 300 -7.83 16.31 11.72
CA PRO A 300 -9.15 15.88 11.27
C PRO A 300 -9.16 15.70 9.75
N THR A 301 -9.82 14.64 9.27
CA THR A 301 -9.98 14.38 7.83
C THR A 301 -11.14 15.14 7.17
N GLY A 302 -11.76 16.08 7.91
CA GLY A 302 -12.87 16.91 7.45
C GLY A 302 -14.24 16.22 7.47
N GLU A 303 -15.30 17.01 7.26
CA GLU A 303 -16.71 16.55 7.18
C GLU A 303 -17.24 16.44 5.75
N ALA A 304 -16.38 16.66 4.74
CA ALA A 304 -16.81 16.64 3.35
C ALA A 304 -17.49 15.29 3.01
N PRO A 305 -18.69 15.31 2.39
CA PRO A 305 -19.37 14.08 2.00
C PRO A 305 -18.46 13.22 1.14
N ARG A 306 -18.24 11.98 1.58
CA ARG A 306 -17.48 10.98 0.84
C ARG A 306 -18.42 10.23 -0.09
N ALA A 307 -18.07 10.17 -1.37
CA ALA A 307 -18.81 9.35 -2.34
C ALA A 307 -18.61 7.85 -2.14
N THR A 308 -17.58 7.46 -1.37
CA THR A 308 -17.34 6.08 -0.93
C THR A 308 -17.62 5.95 0.56
N GLN A 309 -18.43 4.97 0.93
CA GLN A 309 -18.80 4.70 2.33
C GLN A 309 -18.78 3.20 2.62
N LEU A 310 -18.51 2.85 3.87
CA LEU A 310 -18.75 1.53 4.40
C LEU A 310 -20.02 1.59 5.23
N VAL A 311 -21.04 0.84 4.85
CA VAL A 311 -22.34 0.81 5.51
C VAL A 311 -22.54 -0.60 6.07
N GLY A 312 -23.02 -0.70 7.29
CA GLY A 312 -23.35 -1.97 7.91
C GLY A 312 -24.76 -2.02 8.46
N GLY A 313 -25.38 -3.19 8.35
CA GLY A 313 -26.66 -3.49 8.97
C GLY A 313 -26.48 -3.86 10.43
N TYR A 314 -27.29 -3.31 11.33
CA TYR A 314 -27.36 -3.75 12.72
C TYR A 314 -28.77 -3.60 13.26
N ALA A 315 -29.31 -4.65 13.87
CA ALA A 315 -30.64 -4.63 14.51
C ALA A 315 -31.78 -4.07 13.61
N GLY A 316 -31.71 -4.36 12.30
CA GLY A 316 -32.69 -3.92 11.31
C GLY A 316 -32.52 -2.49 10.78
N GLY A 317 -31.47 -1.76 11.20
CA GLY A 317 -31.10 -0.44 10.68
C GLY A 317 -29.79 -0.46 9.89
N GLU A 318 -29.60 0.53 9.01
CA GLU A 318 -28.32 0.81 8.36
C GLU A 318 -27.55 1.89 9.11
N TYR A 319 -26.25 1.66 9.31
CA TYR A 319 -25.35 2.59 9.96
C TYR A 319 -24.05 2.68 9.17
N GLU A 320 -23.33 3.80 9.30
CA GLU A 320 -21.93 3.83 8.86
C GLU A 320 -21.14 2.81 9.68
N ALA A 321 -20.28 2.05 9.01
CA ALA A 321 -19.48 1.01 9.60
C ALA A 321 -17.99 1.29 9.39
N VAL A 322 -17.17 0.59 10.17
CA VAL A 322 -15.71 0.62 10.06
C VAL A 322 -15.17 -0.81 10.05
N ALA A 323 -14.20 -1.06 9.17
CA ALA A 323 -13.40 -2.27 9.18
C ALA A 323 -12.31 -2.15 10.26
N ASP A 324 -12.41 -2.93 11.33
CA ASP A 324 -11.46 -2.97 12.45
C ASP A 324 -10.75 -4.32 12.49
N LEU A 325 -10.05 -4.62 11.39
CA LEU A 325 -9.49 -5.93 11.14
C LEU A 325 -8.22 -6.21 11.98
N PRO A 326 -8.01 -7.46 12.41
CA PRO A 326 -8.77 -8.68 12.06
C PRO A 326 -10.09 -8.87 12.84
N GLY A 327 -10.48 -7.93 13.72
CA GLY A 327 -11.67 -8.03 14.57
C GLY A 327 -13.03 -7.83 13.87
N GLY A 328 -13.08 -7.83 12.54
CA GLY A 328 -14.30 -7.73 11.74
C GLY A 328 -14.79 -6.31 11.49
N PHE A 329 -16.08 -6.19 11.22
CA PHE A 329 -16.77 -4.95 10.91
C PHE A 329 -17.67 -4.54 12.09
N ARG A 330 -17.74 -3.24 12.36
CA ARG A 330 -18.54 -2.70 13.46
C ARG A 330 -19.18 -1.38 13.09
N VAL A 331 -20.28 -1.07 13.77
CA VAL A 331 -20.92 0.24 13.68
C VAL A 331 -19.91 1.32 14.06
N LEU A 332 -19.84 2.38 13.26
CA LEU A 332 -19.06 3.57 13.58
C LEU A 332 -19.80 4.34 14.69
N ALA A 333 -19.41 4.07 15.94
CA ALA A 333 -19.92 4.76 17.10
C ALA A 333 -18.87 5.69 17.71
N MET A 334 -19.29 6.82 18.26
CA MET A 334 -18.39 7.79 18.89
C MET A 334 -17.67 7.24 20.14
N THR A 335 -18.20 6.17 20.76
CA THR A 335 -17.62 5.57 21.97
C THR A 335 -17.36 4.08 21.79
N ARG A 336 -16.32 3.58 22.48
CA ARG A 336 -15.93 2.17 22.42
C ARG A 336 -17.01 1.22 22.96
N ALA A 337 -17.83 1.66 23.91
CA ALA A 337 -18.90 0.86 24.50
C ALA A 337 -20.09 0.61 23.56
N ALA A 338 -20.22 1.41 22.50
CA ALA A 338 -21.28 1.28 21.48
C ALA A 338 -20.77 0.62 20.18
N ARG A 339 -19.64 -0.10 20.24
CA ARG A 339 -19.07 -0.85 19.11
C ARG A 339 -19.77 -2.18 18.96
N TYR A 340 -20.87 -2.18 18.23
CA TYR A 340 -21.58 -3.40 17.90
C TYR A 340 -21.02 -4.00 16.60
N PRO A 341 -20.76 -5.32 16.55
CA PRO A 341 -20.50 -5.97 15.28
C PRO A 341 -21.72 -5.78 14.37
N VAL A 342 -21.49 -5.61 13.07
CA VAL A 342 -22.57 -5.49 12.10
C VAL A 342 -22.99 -6.88 11.60
N ASP A 343 -24.27 -7.02 11.25
CA ASP A 343 -24.86 -8.24 10.69
C ASP A 343 -24.63 -8.34 9.17
N SER A 344 -24.32 -7.22 8.53
CA SER A 344 -23.92 -7.13 7.12
C SER A 344 -22.96 -5.96 6.92
N ALA A 345 -22.12 -6.00 5.89
CA ALA A 345 -21.27 -4.89 5.49
C ALA A 345 -21.31 -4.72 3.96
N VAL A 346 -21.45 -3.48 3.50
CA VAL A 346 -21.44 -3.13 2.07
C VAL A 346 -20.54 -1.91 1.86
N ARG A 347 -19.73 -1.95 0.80
CA ARG A 347 -19.05 -0.77 0.28
C ARG A 347 -19.93 -0.09 -0.75
N ARG A 348 -20.34 1.13 -0.43
CA ARG A 348 -21.23 1.96 -1.25
C ARG A 348 -20.39 2.92 -2.10
N LEU A 349 -20.58 2.88 -3.42
CA LEU A 349 -19.85 3.69 -4.42
C LEU A 349 -20.85 4.39 -5.36
N ARG A 350 -20.52 5.59 -5.85
CA ARG A 350 -21.31 6.29 -6.89
C ARG A 350 -20.64 6.13 -8.25
N TYR A 351 -21.31 5.45 -9.18
CA TYR A 351 -20.87 5.25 -10.56
C TYR A 351 -21.67 6.14 -11.49
N ALA A 352 -21.05 6.56 -12.59
CA ALA A 352 -21.72 7.27 -13.66
C ALA A 352 -21.03 7.05 -15.00
N ARG A 353 -21.61 7.56 -16.08
CA ARG A 353 -21.00 7.63 -17.41
C ARG A 353 -20.88 9.07 -17.87
N TRP A 354 -19.75 9.42 -18.47
CA TRP A 354 -19.56 10.71 -19.11
C TRP A 354 -18.84 10.52 -20.44
N ARG A 355 -19.41 11.07 -21.52
CA ARG A 355 -18.93 10.88 -22.90
C ARG A 355 -18.68 9.41 -23.26
N GLY A 356 -19.60 8.54 -22.83
CA GLY A 356 -19.51 7.10 -23.07
C GLY A 356 -18.50 6.35 -22.18
N VAL A 357 -17.70 7.03 -21.34
CA VAL A 357 -16.71 6.41 -20.45
C VAL A 357 -17.31 6.12 -19.08
N SER A 358 -17.02 4.94 -18.51
CA SER A 358 -17.44 4.57 -17.15
C SER A 358 -16.54 5.23 -16.11
N CYS A 359 -17.15 5.90 -15.15
CA CYS A 359 -16.47 6.67 -14.12
C CYS A 359 -17.04 6.40 -12.73
N LEU A 360 -16.20 6.62 -11.73
CA LEU A 360 -16.61 6.83 -10.35
C LEU A 360 -16.78 8.32 -10.08
N VAL A 361 -17.85 8.71 -9.41
CA VAL A 361 -18.04 10.06 -8.90
C VAL A 361 -17.34 10.16 -7.56
N LEU A 362 -16.33 11.02 -7.45
CA LEU A 362 -15.55 11.20 -6.21
C LEU A 362 -16.14 12.28 -5.31
N ARG A 363 -16.60 13.38 -5.92
CA ARG A 363 -17.14 14.54 -5.23
C ARG A 363 -18.00 15.36 -6.16
N GLU A 364 -18.94 16.08 -5.57
CA GLU A 364 -19.77 17.08 -6.23
C GLU A 364 -19.52 18.46 -5.62
N GLU A 365 -19.35 19.48 -6.46
CA GLU A 365 -19.11 20.86 -6.05
C GLU A 365 -19.73 21.83 -7.06
N ALA A 366 -20.70 22.63 -6.61
CA ALA A 366 -21.36 23.67 -7.41
C ALA A 366 -21.86 23.19 -8.79
N GLY A 367 -22.46 21.99 -8.87
CA GLY A 367 -22.98 21.41 -10.11
C GLY A 367 -21.91 20.75 -11.00
N TRP A 368 -20.67 20.67 -10.54
CA TRP A 368 -19.59 19.91 -11.17
C TRP A 368 -19.32 18.62 -10.41
N LEU A 369 -19.04 17.55 -11.16
CA LEU A 369 -18.65 16.25 -10.63
C LEU A 369 -17.17 16.01 -10.92
N ARG A 370 -16.40 15.69 -9.87
CA ARG A 370 -15.05 15.14 -10.03
C ARG A 370 -15.18 13.65 -10.29
N LEU A 371 -14.76 13.22 -11.46
CA LEU A 371 -14.86 11.84 -11.94
C LEU A 371 -13.49 11.17 -11.97
N ARG A 372 -13.44 9.88 -11.68
CA ARG A 372 -12.28 9.00 -11.92
C ARG A 372 -12.65 7.92 -12.93
N LEU A 373 -11.81 7.71 -13.93
CA LEU A 373 -12.06 6.68 -14.96
C LEU A 373 -11.89 5.29 -14.34
N CYS A 374 -12.87 4.39 -14.54
CA CYS A 374 -12.80 3.01 -14.01
C CYS A 374 -11.76 2.17 -14.76
N ARG A 375 -11.64 2.38 -16.08
CA ARG A 375 -10.76 1.61 -16.99
C ARG A 375 -10.06 2.57 -17.96
N PRO A 376 -8.99 3.25 -17.51
CA PRO A 376 -8.29 4.24 -18.32
C PRO A 376 -7.57 3.60 -19.51
N ASP A 377 -7.70 4.24 -20.67
CA ASP A 377 -7.01 3.92 -21.90
C ASP A 377 -6.81 5.21 -22.75
N PRO A 378 -6.04 5.17 -23.85
CA PRO A 378 -5.79 6.37 -24.64
C PRO A 378 -7.05 7.07 -25.14
N ASP A 379 -8.08 6.31 -25.53
CA ASP A 379 -9.30 6.85 -26.13
C ASP A 379 -10.18 7.51 -25.06
N SER A 380 -10.38 6.85 -23.92
CA SER A 380 -11.13 7.40 -22.78
C SER A 380 -10.45 8.63 -22.18
N VAL A 381 -9.12 8.67 -22.12
CA VAL A 381 -8.36 9.85 -21.69
C VAL A 381 -8.54 11.00 -22.68
N ALA A 382 -8.46 10.74 -23.99
CA ALA A 382 -8.65 11.76 -25.01
C ALA A 382 -10.09 12.32 -25.02
N GLU A 383 -11.09 11.44 -24.90
CA GLU A 383 -12.50 11.80 -24.96
C GLU A 383 -12.93 12.65 -23.75
N THR A 384 -12.44 12.30 -22.55
CA THR A 384 -12.81 12.98 -21.29
C THR A 384 -11.87 14.13 -20.93
N GLY A 385 -10.69 14.21 -21.54
CA GLY A 385 -9.63 15.14 -21.13
C GLY A 385 -9.09 14.86 -19.72
N ALA A 386 -9.25 13.62 -19.22
CA ALA A 386 -8.83 13.25 -17.87
C ALA A 386 -7.31 13.38 -17.69
N GLN A 387 -6.91 13.92 -16.54
CA GLN A 387 -5.50 14.10 -16.19
C GLN A 387 -5.03 12.94 -15.31
N CYS A 388 -3.85 12.42 -15.62
CA CYS A 388 -3.18 11.43 -14.77
C CYS A 388 -2.78 12.10 -13.43
N GLN A 389 -3.42 11.70 -12.34
CA GLN A 389 -3.13 12.20 -11.00
C GLN A 389 -2.00 11.41 -10.33
N GLU A 390 -1.91 10.12 -10.66
CA GLU A 390 -0.86 9.17 -10.29
C GLU A 390 -0.96 7.96 -11.22
N ARG A 391 0.01 7.04 -11.13
CA ARG A 391 0.08 5.81 -11.95
C ARG A 391 -1.27 5.12 -12.02
N GLY A 392 -1.85 5.07 -13.23
CA GLY A 392 -3.13 4.43 -13.51
C GLY A 392 -4.38 5.16 -13.06
N VAL A 393 -4.29 6.31 -12.37
CA VAL A 393 -5.46 7.06 -11.88
C VAL A 393 -5.64 8.31 -12.72
N TYR A 394 -6.79 8.38 -13.40
CA TYR A 394 -7.14 9.46 -14.31
C TYR A 394 -8.43 10.11 -13.86
N GLU A 395 -8.38 11.42 -13.65
CA GLU A 395 -9.50 12.19 -13.12
C GLU A 395 -9.82 13.41 -13.97
N ALA A 396 -11.11 13.75 -14.04
CA ALA A 396 -11.61 14.91 -14.76
C ALA A 396 -12.73 15.60 -13.98
N TRP A 397 -12.96 16.88 -14.25
CA TRP A 397 -14.17 17.57 -13.82
C TRP A 397 -15.16 17.63 -14.96
N ALA A 398 -16.40 17.21 -14.69
CA ALA A 398 -17.49 17.18 -15.66
C ALA A 398 -18.67 18.03 -15.15
N PRO A 399 -19.37 18.76 -16.03
CA PRO A 399 -20.65 19.37 -15.67
C PRO A 399 -21.65 18.26 -15.32
N GLY A 400 -22.31 18.34 -14.16
CA GLY A 400 -23.23 17.28 -13.70
C GLY A 400 -24.38 17.00 -14.67
N ALA A 401 -24.81 18.01 -15.44
CA ALA A 401 -25.86 17.87 -16.44
C ALA A 401 -25.46 17.02 -17.67
N GLU A 402 -24.16 16.81 -17.92
CA GLU A 402 -23.65 15.96 -19.01
C GLU A 402 -23.45 14.51 -18.58
N VAL A 403 -23.51 14.24 -17.28
CA VAL A 403 -23.26 12.93 -16.70
C VAL A 403 -24.57 12.13 -16.71
N VAL A 404 -24.48 10.88 -17.18
CA VAL A 404 -25.63 9.96 -17.30
C VAL A 404 -25.39 8.69 -16.48
N ASP A 405 -26.43 7.90 -16.26
CA ASP A 405 -26.39 6.66 -15.48
C ASP A 405 -25.78 6.83 -14.08
N ASP A 406 -25.96 8.01 -13.48
CA ASP A 406 -25.49 8.31 -12.13
C ASP A 406 -26.28 7.52 -11.09
N ARG A 407 -25.59 6.58 -10.43
CA ARG A 407 -26.20 5.64 -9.50
C ARG A 407 -25.26 5.27 -8.38
N VAL A 408 -25.85 5.05 -7.21
CA VAL A 408 -25.18 4.45 -6.06
C VAL A 408 -25.27 2.92 -6.17
N VAL A 409 -24.15 2.23 -5.98
CA VAL A 409 -24.01 0.78 -6.06
C VAL A 409 -23.41 0.26 -4.77
N ASP A 410 -24.04 -0.76 -4.19
CA ASP A 410 -23.57 -1.46 -3.01
C ASP A 410 -22.82 -2.73 -3.41
N HIS A 411 -21.60 -2.87 -2.89
CA HIS A 411 -20.75 -4.06 -3.03
C HIS A 411 -20.71 -4.78 -1.68
N PRO A 412 -21.45 -5.89 -1.50
CA PRO A 412 -21.50 -6.61 -0.24
C PRO A 412 -20.18 -7.32 0.07
N TYR A 413 -19.85 -7.41 1.35
CA TYR A 413 -18.75 -8.22 1.88
C TYR A 413 -19.31 -9.44 2.61
N ASP A 414 -18.68 -10.60 2.39
CA ASP A 414 -19.06 -11.86 3.03
C ASP A 414 -18.52 -11.90 4.46
N LEU A 415 -19.35 -11.69 5.49
CA LEU A 415 -18.88 -11.55 6.88
C LEU A 415 -18.28 -12.81 7.50
#